data_AF-A0A2J8TR99-F1
#
_entry.id   AF-A0A2J8TR99-F1
#
_cell.length_a   1.000
_cell.length_b   1.000
_cell.length_c   1.000
_cell.angle_alpha   90.00
_cell.angle_beta   90.00
_cell.angle_gamma   90.00
#
_symmetry.space_group_name_H-M   'P 1'
#
loop_
_entity.id
_entity.type
_entity.pdbx_description
1 polymer ?
#
loop_
_entity_poly.entity_id
_entity_poly.type
_entity_poly.pdbx_seq_one_letter_code
_entity_poly.pdbx_strand_id
1 'polypeptide(L)'
;MATPPVAGPAALRFAAAASWQVVRGRCVEHFPRVLEFLRSLRAVAPGLVRYRHHERLCMGLKAKTKQDLRKILEAQETFYQQVKQLSEAPV
;
A
#
# COMPACT_ATOMS: atom_id res chain seq x y z
N MET A 1 6.50 3.44 -34.03
CA MET A 1 6.55 4.51 -33.01
C MET A 1 5.58 4.14 -31.90
N ALA A 2 6.06 3.94 -30.67
CA ALA A 2 5.20 3.63 -29.54
C ALA A 2 4.42 4.89 -29.16
N THR A 3 3.09 4.82 -29.22
CA THR A 3 2.21 5.86 -28.66
C THR A 3 2.58 6.11 -27.19
N PRO A 4 2.68 7.38 -26.76
CA PRO A 4 3.02 7.67 -25.37
C PRO A 4 1.98 7.04 -24.43
N PRO A 5 2.38 6.61 -23.22
CA PRO A 5 1.47 6.04 -22.24
C PRO A 5 0.31 7.02 -22.02
N VAL A 6 -0.90 6.54 -22.28
CA VAL A 6 -2.15 7.31 -22.40
C VAL A 6 -2.29 8.33 -21.27
N ALA A 7 -1.86 9.57 -21.50
CA ALA A 7 -2.02 10.67 -20.57
C ALA A 7 -3.43 11.24 -20.75
N GLY A 8 -4.43 10.55 -20.18
CA GLY A 8 -5.82 10.94 -20.37
C GLY A 8 -6.79 10.26 -19.43
N PRO A 9 -8.10 10.53 -19.59
CA PRO A 9 -9.16 10.02 -18.70
C PRO A 9 -9.21 8.49 -18.60
N ALA A 10 -8.70 7.75 -19.58
CA ALA A 10 -8.60 6.30 -19.55
C ALA A 10 -7.55 5.82 -18.53
N ALA A 11 -6.36 6.41 -18.49
CA ALA A 11 -5.34 6.03 -17.50
C ALA A 11 -5.78 6.32 -16.07
N LEU A 12 -6.49 7.43 -15.84
CA LEU A 12 -7.09 7.73 -14.54
C LEU A 12 -8.09 6.65 -14.11
N ARG A 13 -8.93 6.17 -15.05
CA ARG A 13 -9.89 5.09 -14.78
C ARG A 13 -9.18 3.75 -14.49
N PHE A 14 -8.14 3.41 -15.25
CA PHE A 14 -7.34 2.20 -15.00
C PHE A 14 -6.67 2.24 -13.62
N ALA A 15 -6.00 3.35 -13.29
CA ALA A 15 -5.36 3.51 -11.99
C ALA A 15 -6.38 3.50 -10.84
N ALA A 16 -7.56 4.11 -11.02
CA ALA A 16 -8.64 4.08 -10.05
C ALA A 16 -9.22 2.66 -9.86
N ALA A 17 -9.46 1.93 -10.95
CA ALA A 17 -9.96 0.55 -10.90
C ALA A 17 -8.95 -0.38 -10.21
N ALA A 18 -7.67 -0.30 -10.56
CA ALA A 18 -6.61 -1.05 -9.90
C ALA A 18 -6.50 -0.70 -8.41
N SER A 19 -6.55 0.60 -8.07
CA SER A 19 -6.52 1.06 -6.67
C SER A 19 -7.71 0.52 -5.88
N TRP A 20 -8.90 0.51 -6.48
CA TRP A 20 -10.09 -0.06 -5.86
C TRP A 20 -9.94 -1.57 -5.61
N GLN A 21 -9.43 -2.32 -6.59
CA GLN A 21 -9.18 -3.75 -6.45
C GLN A 21 -8.16 -4.04 -5.32
N VAL A 22 -7.06 -3.28 -5.25
CA VAL A 22 -6.04 -3.40 -4.20
C VAL A 22 -6.65 -3.20 -2.81
N VAL A 23 -7.45 -2.14 -2.63
CA VAL A 23 -8.08 -1.84 -1.34
C VAL A 23 -9.12 -2.90 -0.96
N ARG A 24 -9.93 -3.34 -1.94
CA ARG A 24 -10.94 -4.40 -1.74
C ARG A 24 -10.31 -5.75 -1.39
N GLY A 25 -9.23 -6.12 -2.09
CA GLY A 25 -8.46 -7.35 -1.88
C GLY A 25 -7.55 -7.30 -0.66
N ARG A 26 -7.42 -6.13 0.00
CA ARG A 26 -6.48 -5.90 1.11
C ARG A 26 -5.03 -6.25 0.75
N CYS A 27 -4.65 -6.01 -0.50
CA CYS A 27 -3.31 -6.22 -1.03
C CYS A 27 -2.35 -5.14 -0.49
N VAL A 28 -1.92 -5.27 0.77
CA VAL A 28 -1.19 -4.25 1.53
C VAL A 28 0.15 -3.89 0.87
N GLU A 29 0.78 -4.84 0.20
CA GLU A 29 2.01 -4.69 -0.57
C GLU A 29 1.88 -3.66 -1.71
N HIS A 30 0.67 -3.46 -2.23
CA HIS A 30 0.39 -2.50 -3.30
C HIS A 30 -0.12 -1.13 -2.78
N PHE A 31 -0.31 -0.95 -1.47
CA PHE A 31 -0.80 0.31 -0.90
C PHE A 31 0.11 1.53 -1.18
N PRO A 32 1.46 1.41 -1.24
CA PRO A 32 2.30 2.52 -1.66
C PRO A 32 1.92 3.07 -3.04
N ARG A 33 1.54 2.20 -3.99
CA ARG A 33 1.12 2.62 -5.32
C ARG A 33 -0.22 3.36 -5.32
N VAL A 34 -1.15 2.94 -4.47
CA VAL A 34 -2.41 3.66 -4.25
C VAL A 34 -2.16 5.06 -3.66
N LEU A 35 -1.23 5.16 -2.71
CA LEU A 35 -0.85 6.44 -2.10
C LEU A 35 -0.19 7.40 -3.10
N GLU A 36 0.63 6.89 -4.01
CA GLU A 36 1.18 7.69 -5.12
C GLU A 36 0.06 8.22 -6.02
N PHE A 37 -0.86 7.37 -6.43
CA PHE A 37 -2.01 7.76 -7.26
C PHE A 37 -2.86 8.86 -6.61
N LEU A 38 -3.22 8.69 -5.33
CA LEU A 38 -3.99 9.69 -4.57
C LEU A 38 -3.24 11.02 -4.43
N ARG A 39 -1.92 10.97 -4.23
CA ARG A 39 -1.07 12.17 -4.16
C ARG A 39 -1.02 12.91 -5.49
N SER A 40 -0.85 12.19 -6.60
CA SER A 40 -0.89 12.77 -7.94
C SER A 40 -2.24 13.42 -8.23
N LEU A 41 -3.36 12.76 -7.87
CA LEU A 41 -4.70 13.34 -7.99
C LEU A 41 -4.85 14.61 -7.15
N ARG A 42 -4.36 14.62 -5.92
CA ARG A 42 -4.43 15.80 -5.03
C ARG A 42 -3.64 16.98 -5.59
N ALA A 43 -2.49 16.73 -6.20
CA ALA A 43 -1.65 17.76 -6.81
C ALA A 43 -2.32 18.42 -8.02
N VAL A 44 -2.97 17.63 -8.87
CA VAL A 44 -3.61 18.12 -10.11
C VAL A 44 -5.05 18.63 -9.87
N ALA A 45 -5.77 18.05 -8.91
CA ALA A 45 -7.17 18.37 -8.62
C ALA A 45 -7.46 18.41 -7.11
N PRO A 46 -6.95 19.43 -6.38
CA PRO A 46 -7.15 19.53 -4.93
C PRO A 46 -8.63 19.74 -4.54
N GLY A 47 -9.49 20.14 -5.47
CA GLY A 47 -10.93 20.26 -5.26
C GLY A 47 -11.72 18.95 -5.36
N LEU A 48 -11.10 17.85 -5.82
CA LEU A 48 -11.81 16.58 -6.07
C LEU A 48 -12.46 16.01 -4.81
N VAL A 49 -11.80 16.15 -3.66
CA VAL A 49 -12.32 15.78 -2.34
C VAL A 49 -11.88 16.78 -1.29
N ARG A 50 -12.64 16.89 -0.20
CA ARG A 50 -12.24 17.69 0.97
C ARG A 50 -10.89 17.18 1.49
N TYR A 51 -10.02 18.10 1.91
CA TYR A 51 -8.69 17.78 2.46
C TYR A 51 -8.76 16.70 3.56
N ARG A 52 -9.69 16.84 4.51
CA ARG A 52 -9.90 15.86 5.59
C ARG A 52 -10.19 14.44 5.08
N HIS A 53 -10.88 14.30 3.95
CA HIS A 53 -11.17 12.99 3.37
C HIS A 53 -9.91 12.36 2.76
N HIS A 54 -9.14 13.14 2.00
CA HIS A 54 -7.85 12.72 1.45
C HIS A 54 -6.90 12.26 2.56
N GLU A 55 -6.71 13.08 3.60
CA GLU A 55 -5.80 12.77 4.70
C GLU A 55 -6.24 11.52 5.46
N ARG A 56 -7.53 11.38 5.78
CA ARG A 56 -8.03 10.19 6.49
C ARG A 56 -7.79 8.91 5.69
N LEU A 57 -8.04 8.95 4.38
CA LEU A 57 -7.80 7.81 3.51
C LEU A 57 -6.30 7.46 3.45
N CYS A 58 -5.45 8.46 3.18
CA CYS A 58 -4.00 8.27 3.09
C CYS A 58 -3.39 7.78 4.42
N MET A 59 -3.80 8.34 5.55
CA MET A 59 -3.35 7.89 6.88
C MET A 59 -3.78 6.46 7.16
N GLY A 60 -5.04 6.10 6.84
CA GLY A 60 -5.54 4.74 7.03
C GLY A 60 -4.73 3.69 6.26
N LEU A 61 -4.42 3.96 4.98
CA LEU A 61 -3.58 3.09 4.16
C LEU A 61 -2.16 2.98 4.73
N LYS A 62 -1.52 4.10 5.07
CA LYS A 62 -0.18 4.11 5.69
C LYS A 62 -0.14 3.33 7.01
N ALA A 63 -1.15 3.51 7.86
CA ALA A 63 -1.24 2.82 9.15
C ALA A 63 -1.37 1.31 8.95
N LYS A 64 -2.17 0.87 7.97
CA LYS A 64 -2.32 -0.55 7.65
C LYS A 64 -1.04 -1.17 7.12
N THR A 65 -0.32 -0.49 6.22
CA THR A 65 1.00 -0.96 5.73
C THR A 65 2.01 -1.10 6.86
N LYS A 66 2.10 -0.11 7.75
CA LYS A 66 2.98 -0.19 8.92
C LYS A 66 2.60 -1.33 9.87
N GLN A 67 1.30 -1.54 10.09
CA GLN A 67 0.82 -2.63 10.94
C GLN A 67 1.18 -3.99 10.35
N ASP A 68 1.05 -4.16 9.04
CA ASP A 68 1.35 -5.41 8.35
C ASP A 68 2.85 -5.73 8.38
N LEU A 69 3.68 -4.72 8.10
CA LEU A 69 5.13 -4.84 8.22
C LEU A 69 5.57 -5.23 9.64
N ARG A 70 4.95 -4.65 10.68
CA ARG A 70 5.25 -5.03 12.07
C ARG A 70 4.98 -6.52 12.33
N LYS A 71 3.83 -7.02 11.87
CA LYS A 71 3.49 -8.45 12.02
C LYS A 71 4.50 -9.36 11.33
N ILE A 72 4.98 -8.96 10.15
CA ILE A 72 6.01 -9.72 9.43
C ILE A 72 7.32 -9.74 10.23
N LEU A 73 7.75 -8.60 10.75
CA LEU A 73 8.98 -8.51 11.56
C LEU A 73 8.86 -9.32 12.85
N GLU A 74 7.73 -9.25 13.54
CA GLU A 74 7.44 -10.06 14.73
C GLU A 74 7.46 -11.57 14.42
N ALA A 75 6.88 -11.97 13.27
CA ALA A 75 6.91 -13.36 12.80
C ALA A 75 8.34 -13.83 12.47
N GLN A 76 9.16 -12.97 11.86
CA GLN A 76 10.56 -13.30 11.60
C GLN A 76 11.38 -13.43 12.87
N GLU A 77 11.19 -12.53 13.84
CA GLU A 77 11.88 -12.60 15.13
C GLU A 77 11.50 -13.87 15.89
N THR A 78 10.22 -14.18 15.97
CA THR A 78 9.74 -15.41 16.63
C THR A 78 10.28 -16.67 15.96
N PHE A 79 10.32 -16.72 14.63
CA PHE A 79 10.94 -17.82 13.90
C PHE A 79 12.44 -17.94 14.20
N TYR A 80 13.17 -16.81 14.18
CA TYR A 80 14.60 -16.79 14.47
C TYR A 80 14.90 -17.33 15.89
N GLN A 81 14.14 -16.89 16.90
CA GLN A 81 14.29 -17.37 18.27
C GLN A 81 13.98 -18.87 18.39
N GLN A 82 12.95 -19.38 17.71
CA GLN A 82 12.63 -20.80 17.70
C GLN A 82 13.76 -21.65 17.11
N VAL A 83 14.31 -21.24 15.97
CA VAL A 83 15.44 -21.94 15.33
C VAL A 83 16.66 -21.93 16.25
N LYS A 84 16.94 -20.81 16.91
CA LYS A 84 18.03 -20.69 17.88
C LYS A 84 17.86 -21.66 19.05
N GLN A 85 16.68 -21.72 19.67
CA GLN A 85 16.40 -22.63 20.78
C GLN A 85 16.56 -24.10 20.36
N LEU A 86 16.11 -24.47 19.17
CA LEU A 86 16.28 -25.84 18.64
C LEU A 86 17.76 -26.20 18.39
N SER A 87 18.60 -25.21 18.06
CA SER A 87 20.04 -25.43 17.88
C SER A 87 20.84 -25.51 19.19
N GLU A 88 20.31 -24.92 20.26
CA GLU A 88 20.97 -24.83 21.57
C GLU A 88 20.48 -25.92 22.56
N ALA A 89 19.31 -26.52 22.33
CA ALA A 89 18.80 -27.62 23.14
C ALA A 89 19.58 -28.91 22.84
N PRO A 90 20.31 -29.50 23.80
CA PRO A 90 20.98 -30.78 23.60
C PRO A 90 19.92 -31.89 23.51
N VAL A 91 20.10 -32.79 22.55
CA VAL A 91 19.39 -34.08 22.47
C VAL A 91 19.87 -35.01 23.57
#